data_AF-A0A955W9N1-F1
#
_entry.id   AF-A0A955W9N1-F1
#
_cell.length_a   1.000
_cell.length_b   1.000
_cell.length_c   1.000
_cell.angle_alpha   90.00
_cell.angle_beta   90.00
_cell.angle_gamma   90.00
#
_symmetry.space_group_name_H-M   'P 1'
#
loop_
_entity.id
_entity.type
_entity.pdbx_description
1 polymer ?
#
loop_
_entity_poly.entity_id
_entity_poly.type
_entity_poly.pdbx_seq_one_letter_code
_entity_poly.pdbx_strand_id
1 'polypeptide(L)'
;MRTSLIAPSLAYLTCVTMLTGCGGAPAGGEPGVVGSTVPLDESAPRGVHVTLTFESAETGEEDPPGATVSVRLQDETGSDVRVQLVDTIGHCSAVEPAPGGFASFLCWWAGTGVKLHARAEQGELVIYREDVYEEAPEDASRAVPIRRFALTAGAELDSPEP
;
A
#
# COMPACT_ATOMS: atom_id res chain seq x y z
N MET A 1 -44.06 -12.31 52.93
CA MET A 1 -44.68 -13.60 53.32
C MET A 1 -44.56 -14.56 52.15
N ARG A 2 -43.93 -15.73 52.38
CA ARG A 2 -43.86 -16.96 51.57
C ARG A 2 -43.21 -16.87 50.16
N THR A 3 -41.97 -17.35 49.95
CA THR A 3 -41.56 -18.78 49.64
C THR A 3 -42.03 -19.16 48.22
N SER A 4 -41.27 -19.67 47.25
CA SER A 4 -39.96 -20.34 47.13
C SER A 4 -39.53 -20.27 45.64
N LEU A 5 -38.25 -20.06 45.33
CA LEU A 5 -37.28 -21.05 44.77
C LEU A 5 -37.73 -21.80 43.50
N ILE A 6 -36.93 -21.69 42.41
CA ILE A 6 -36.24 -22.79 41.69
C ILE A 6 -35.36 -22.17 40.57
N ALA A 7 -34.05 -22.22 40.75
CA ALA A 7 -33.08 -22.63 39.74
C ALA A 7 -32.61 -24.03 40.19
N PRO A 8 -32.19 -25.00 39.32
CA PRO A 8 -30.99 -24.84 38.48
C PRO A 8 -30.98 -25.70 37.18
N SER A 9 -29.82 -25.71 36.51
CA SER A 9 -29.21 -26.86 35.79
C SER A 9 -29.33 -26.95 34.27
N LEU A 10 -28.21 -26.57 33.63
CA LEU A 10 -27.44 -27.32 32.62
C LEU A 10 -28.13 -28.52 31.94
N ALA A 11 -28.19 -28.48 30.61
CA ALA A 11 -28.04 -29.66 29.78
C ALA A 11 -27.28 -29.32 28.50
N TYR A 12 -26.00 -29.69 28.50
CA TYR A 12 -25.22 -29.97 27.30
C TYR A 12 -26.01 -30.89 26.37
N LEU A 13 -26.11 -30.53 25.08
CA LEU A 13 -26.36 -31.53 24.04
C LEU A 13 -25.30 -31.40 22.95
N THR A 14 -24.22 -32.12 23.19
CA THR A 14 -23.22 -32.58 22.23
C THR A 14 -23.95 -33.30 21.09
N CYS A 15 -23.90 -32.78 19.86
CA CYS A 15 -24.31 -33.55 18.67
C CYS A 15 -23.10 -33.75 17.76
N VAL A 16 -22.45 -34.88 18.03
CA VAL A 16 -21.68 -35.78 17.16
C VAL A 16 -21.39 -35.29 15.73
N THR A 17 -20.10 -35.17 15.47
CA THR A 17 -19.46 -35.21 14.15
C THR A 17 -19.87 -36.44 13.35
N MET A 18 -20.44 -36.23 12.15
CA MET A 18 -20.49 -37.24 11.09
C MET A 18 -19.64 -36.73 9.92
N LEU A 19 -18.45 -37.30 9.80
CA LEU A 19 -17.51 -37.18 8.69
C LEU A 19 -17.77 -38.36 7.74
N THR A 20 -18.20 -38.07 6.51
CA THR A 20 -18.04 -38.83 5.24
C THR A 20 -19.09 -38.25 4.28
N GLY A 21 -18.80 -37.52 3.20
CA GLY A 21 -17.70 -37.59 2.25
C GLY A 21 -18.26 -38.11 0.93
N CYS A 22 -18.45 -37.22 -0.07
CA CYS A 22 -18.23 -37.41 -1.52
C CYS A 22 -19.15 -36.48 -2.37
N GLY A 23 -18.54 -35.58 -3.15
CA GLY A 23 -19.04 -35.17 -4.46
C GLY A 23 -19.77 -33.81 -4.57
N GLY A 24 -19.09 -32.81 -5.14
CA GLY A 24 -19.74 -31.85 -6.05
C GLY A 24 -19.81 -30.38 -5.65
N ALA A 25 -18.75 -29.63 -6.02
CA ALA A 25 -18.68 -28.19 -6.36
C ALA A 25 -19.17 -27.09 -5.37
N PRO A 26 -18.34 -26.08 -5.05
CA PRO A 26 -18.74 -24.94 -4.22
C PRO A 26 -19.42 -23.87 -5.08
N ALA A 27 -20.63 -23.45 -4.71
CA ALA A 27 -21.24 -22.24 -5.23
C ALA A 27 -21.95 -21.52 -4.09
N GLY A 28 -21.21 -20.65 -3.43
CA GLY A 28 -21.69 -19.88 -2.28
C GLY A 28 -20.56 -19.05 -1.68
N GLY A 29 -19.74 -18.45 -2.53
CA GLY A 29 -18.86 -17.38 -2.11
C GLY A 29 -19.75 -16.21 -1.69
N GLU A 30 -19.81 -15.97 -0.39
CA GLU A 30 -20.16 -14.67 0.17
C GLU A 30 -19.39 -13.60 -0.62
N PRO A 31 -19.96 -12.41 -0.92
CA PRO A 31 -19.23 -11.37 -1.62
C PRO A 31 -18.01 -11.01 -0.79
N GLY A 32 -16.87 -11.59 -1.16
CA GLY A 32 -15.58 -11.16 -0.67
C GLY A 32 -15.54 -9.68 -0.95
N VAL A 33 -15.40 -8.89 0.11
CA VAL A 33 -14.84 -7.55 -0.01
C VAL A 33 -13.56 -7.77 -0.81
N VAL A 34 -13.60 -7.42 -2.10
CA VAL A 34 -12.41 -7.28 -2.92
C VAL A 34 -11.74 -6.02 -2.38
N GLY A 35 -11.21 -6.13 -1.17
CA GLY A 35 -10.15 -5.26 -0.71
C GLY A 35 -9.06 -5.56 -1.71
N SER A 36 -8.78 -4.59 -2.58
CA SER A 36 -7.55 -4.59 -3.35
C SER A 36 -6.43 -4.37 -2.34
N THR A 37 -6.15 -5.40 -1.53
CA THR A 37 -5.18 -5.36 -0.45
C THR A 37 -3.83 -5.58 -1.08
N VAL A 38 -3.23 -4.48 -1.53
CA VAL A 38 -1.80 -4.42 -1.79
C VAL A 38 -1.10 -5.13 -0.62
N PRO A 39 -0.32 -6.19 -0.88
CA PRO A 39 0.32 -6.95 0.18
C PRO A 39 1.29 -6.05 0.93
N LEU A 40 1.34 -6.23 2.24
CA LEU A 40 2.31 -5.53 3.08
C LEU A 40 3.69 -6.16 2.87
N ASP A 41 4.66 -5.31 2.52
CA ASP A 41 6.05 -5.70 2.30
C ASP A 41 6.85 -5.56 3.61
N GLU A 42 7.35 -6.69 4.11
CA GLU A 42 8.13 -6.79 5.35
C GLU A 42 9.63 -6.49 5.17
N SER A 43 10.06 -6.14 3.95
CA SER A 43 11.46 -5.87 3.62
C SER A 43 11.93 -4.45 3.97
N ALA A 44 11.04 -3.60 4.47
CA ALA A 44 11.42 -2.27 4.91
C ALA A 44 12.53 -2.34 5.99
N PRO A 45 13.47 -1.37 5.99
CA PRO A 45 14.47 -1.26 7.03
C PRO A 45 13.82 -1.16 8.41
N ARG A 46 14.48 -1.70 9.43
CA ARG A 46 13.92 -1.81 10.79
C ARG A 46 14.37 -0.69 11.73
N GLY A 47 15.14 0.28 11.24
CA GLY A 47 15.52 1.48 11.99
C GLY A 47 14.34 2.36 12.40
N VAL A 48 14.63 3.33 13.26
CA VAL A 48 13.64 4.30 13.76
C VAL A 48 13.56 5.56 12.93
N HIS A 49 14.57 5.85 12.10
CA HIS A 49 14.53 6.93 11.11
C HIS A 49 14.70 6.32 9.72
N VAL A 50 13.65 6.39 8.91
CA VAL A 50 13.66 5.83 7.55
C VAL A 50 13.53 6.97 6.55
N THR A 51 14.56 7.16 5.74
CA THR A 51 14.55 8.08 4.61
C THR A 51 14.00 7.39 3.37
N LEU A 52 13.06 8.04 2.69
CA LEU A 52 12.48 7.60 1.44
C LEU A 52 12.99 8.45 0.28
N THR A 53 13.48 7.80 -0.78
CA THR A 53 13.87 8.47 -2.02
C THR A 53 13.18 7.82 -3.22
N PHE A 54 12.57 8.64 -4.07
CA PHE A 54 12.14 8.18 -5.40
C PHE A 54 13.30 8.32 -6.38
N GLU A 55 13.53 7.29 -7.17
CA GLU A 55 14.62 7.24 -8.14
C GLU A 55 14.04 6.85 -9.50
N SER A 56 14.42 7.56 -10.55
CA SER A 56 14.08 7.22 -11.93
C SER A 56 15.33 6.87 -12.73
N ALA A 57 15.20 5.88 -13.60
CA ALA A 57 16.18 5.58 -14.64
C ALA A 57 15.51 5.72 -16.01
N GLU A 58 16.09 6.54 -16.88
CA GLU A 58 15.69 6.64 -18.28
C GLU A 58 16.12 5.37 -19.01
N THR A 59 15.20 4.74 -19.73
CA THR A 59 15.40 3.40 -20.32
C THR A 59 15.61 3.43 -21.84
N GLY A 60 15.75 4.60 -22.46
CA GLY A 60 16.02 4.75 -23.89
C GLY A 60 16.17 6.20 -24.33
N GLU A 61 16.68 6.39 -25.55
CA GLU A 61 16.82 7.70 -26.23
C GLU A 61 15.61 8.02 -27.13
N GLU A 62 14.47 7.35 -26.90
CA GLU A 62 13.27 7.40 -27.74
C GLU A 62 12.31 8.54 -27.32
N ASP A 63 11.36 8.88 -28.20
CA ASP A 63 10.29 9.86 -27.97
C ASP A 63 8.92 9.13 -28.03
N PRO A 64 8.17 9.01 -26.91
CA PRO A 64 8.53 9.44 -25.56
C PRO A 64 9.69 8.66 -24.93
N PRO A 65 10.46 9.29 -24.02
CA PRO A 65 11.46 8.57 -23.22
C PRO A 65 10.76 7.61 -22.26
N GLY A 66 11.23 6.37 -22.22
CA GLY A 66 10.83 5.41 -21.19
C GLY A 66 11.51 5.72 -19.87
N ALA A 67 10.80 5.53 -18.77
CA ALA A 67 11.33 5.71 -17.42
C ALA A 67 10.88 4.56 -16.51
N THR A 68 11.83 3.97 -15.79
CA THR A 68 11.55 3.06 -14.68
C THR A 68 11.68 3.84 -13.39
N VAL A 69 10.65 3.79 -12.53
CA VAL A 69 10.67 4.46 -11.22
C VAL A 69 10.75 3.43 -10.10
N SER A 70 11.66 3.64 -9.17
CA SER A 70 11.85 2.86 -7.96
C SER A 70 11.71 3.73 -6.72
N VAL A 71 11.42 3.10 -5.59
CA VAL A 71 11.59 3.69 -4.26
C VAL A 71 12.74 3.03 -3.55
N ARG A 72 13.56 3.83 -2.89
CA ARG A 72 14.59 3.39 -1.97
C ARG A 72 14.22 3.83 -0.57
N LEU A 73 14.24 2.89 0.37
CA LEU A 73 14.09 3.14 1.79
C LEU A 73 15.43 2.85 2.44
N GLN A 74 15.96 3.80 3.19
CA GLN A 74 17.23 3.66 3.92
C GLN A 74 17.03 4.06 5.37
N ASP A 75 17.58 3.29 6.31
CA ASP A 75 17.56 3.65 7.72
C ASP A 75 18.86 4.34 8.19
N GLU A 76 18.85 4.79 9.45
CA GLU A 76 20.00 5.45 10.07
C GLU A 76 21.25 4.57 10.20
N THR A 77 21.12 3.25 10.07
CA THR A 77 22.23 2.29 10.11
C THR A 77 22.90 2.13 8.75
N GLY A 78 22.29 2.69 7.70
CA GLY A 78 22.71 2.56 6.31
C GLY A 78 22.12 1.32 5.62
N SER A 79 21.24 0.57 6.29
CA SER A 79 20.52 -0.54 5.65
C SER A 79 19.50 0.02 4.67
N ASP A 80 19.47 -0.51 3.44
CA ASP A 80 18.52 -0.05 2.44
C ASP A 80 17.86 -1.17 1.64
N VAL A 81 16.64 -0.88 1.18
CA VAL A 81 15.88 -1.69 0.23
C VAL A 81 15.46 -0.80 -0.93
N ARG A 82 15.62 -1.31 -2.15
CA ARG A 82 15.15 -0.65 -3.37
C ARG A 82 14.13 -1.53 -4.06
N VAL A 83 12.99 -0.94 -4.42
CA VAL A 83 11.87 -1.63 -5.04
C VAL A 83 11.40 -0.86 -6.26
N GLN A 84 11.39 -1.51 -7.43
CA GLN A 84 10.76 -0.98 -8.64
C GLN A 84 9.26 -0.85 -8.42
N LEU A 85 8.72 0.34 -8.70
CA LEU A 85 7.31 0.67 -8.50
C LEU A 85 6.51 0.55 -9.79
N VAL A 86 6.97 1.25 -10.82
CA VAL A 86 6.27 1.37 -12.11
C VAL A 86 7.27 1.54 -13.24
N ASP A 87 6.85 1.10 -14.43
CA ASP A 87 7.41 1.53 -15.69
C ASP A 87 6.45 2.54 -16.31
N THR A 88 6.97 3.68 -16.75
CA THR A 88 6.21 4.81 -17.26
C THR A 88 6.96 5.49 -18.40
N ILE A 89 6.37 6.55 -18.92
CA ILE A 89 7.00 7.43 -19.89
C ILE A 89 7.23 8.81 -19.28
N GLY A 90 8.16 9.55 -19.89
CA GLY A 90 8.41 10.94 -19.60
C GLY A 90 9.57 11.19 -18.67
N HIS A 91 9.90 12.48 -18.53
CA HIS A 91 10.91 12.91 -17.58
C HIS A 91 10.31 12.93 -16.18
N CYS A 92 11.07 12.45 -15.20
CA CYS A 92 10.61 12.32 -13.83
C CYS A 92 11.35 13.28 -12.90
N SER A 93 10.64 13.91 -11.98
CA SER A 93 11.22 14.79 -10.97
C SER A 93 10.43 14.76 -9.66
N ALA A 94 11.11 15.15 -8.58
CA ALA A 94 10.46 15.41 -7.30
C ALA A 94 9.56 16.65 -7.42
N VAL A 95 8.40 16.58 -6.79
CA VAL A 95 7.39 17.64 -6.80
C VAL A 95 6.82 17.83 -5.40
N GLU A 96 6.04 18.90 -5.21
CA GLU A 96 5.39 19.16 -3.94
C GLU A 96 4.54 17.95 -3.49
N PRO A 97 4.64 17.56 -2.20
CA PRO A 97 3.85 16.47 -1.66
C PRO A 97 2.35 16.73 -1.82
N ALA A 98 1.62 15.72 -2.30
CA ALA A 98 0.16 15.78 -2.33
C ALA A 98 -0.42 15.82 -0.90
N PRO A 99 -1.67 16.29 -0.73
CA PRO A 99 -2.34 16.32 0.56
C PRO A 99 -2.26 14.98 1.30
N GLY A 100 -1.81 15.03 2.57
CA GLY A 100 -1.63 13.85 3.41
C GLY A 100 -0.40 12.99 3.10
N GLY A 101 0.43 13.39 2.14
CA GLY A 101 1.74 12.79 1.86
C GLY A 101 2.90 13.66 2.33
N PHE A 102 4.09 13.06 2.34
CA PHE A 102 5.32 13.75 2.72
C PHE A 102 6.36 13.79 1.58
N ALA A 103 6.20 12.96 0.55
CA ALA A 103 6.99 13.01 -0.67
C ALA A 103 6.12 12.75 -1.90
N SER A 104 6.46 13.37 -3.03
CA SER A 104 5.81 13.08 -4.30
C SER A 104 6.79 13.19 -5.48
N PHE A 105 6.52 12.42 -6.52
CA PHE A 105 7.38 12.31 -7.70
C PHE A 105 6.50 12.23 -8.94
N LEU A 106 6.75 13.06 -9.95
CA LEU A 106 5.93 13.14 -11.16
C LEU A 106 6.78 12.77 -12.38
N CYS A 107 6.31 11.80 -13.16
CA CYS A 107 6.80 11.54 -14.51
C CYS A 107 5.80 12.10 -15.52
N TRP A 108 6.27 12.94 -16.45
CA TRP A 108 5.39 13.67 -17.37
C TRP A 108 5.85 13.59 -18.83
N TRP A 109 4.89 13.35 -19.72
CA TRP A 109 5.09 13.42 -21.16
C TRP A 109 3.83 13.86 -21.91
N ALA A 110 3.96 14.88 -22.77
CA ALA A 110 2.97 15.29 -23.77
C ALA A 110 1.50 15.25 -23.28
N GLY A 111 1.24 15.84 -22.12
CA GLY A 111 -0.12 16.01 -21.59
C GLY A 111 -0.63 14.88 -20.70
N THR A 112 0.17 13.84 -20.48
CA THR A 112 -0.14 12.73 -19.55
C THR A 112 1.05 12.43 -18.65
N GLY A 113 0.79 11.88 -17.48
CA GLY A 113 1.85 11.48 -16.57
C GLY A 113 1.39 10.56 -15.47
N VAL A 114 2.34 10.18 -14.64
CA VAL A 114 2.13 9.39 -13.43
C VAL A 114 2.74 10.13 -12.26
N LYS A 115 1.92 10.42 -11.25
CA LYS A 115 2.36 10.98 -9.97
C LYS A 115 2.37 9.87 -8.92
N LEU A 116 3.49 9.76 -8.22
CA LEU A 116 3.67 8.85 -7.09
C LEU A 116 3.67 9.65 -5.80
N HIS A 117 3.00 9.12 -4.78
CA HIS A 117 2.88 9.77 -3.48
C HIS A 117 3.25 8.80 -2.37
N ALA A 118 4.12 9.24 -1.48
CA ALA A 118 4.40 8.53 -0.24
C ALA A 118 3.55 9.09 0.89
N ARG A 119 2.84 8.21 1.60
CA ARG A 119 2.07 8.54 2.81
C ARG A 119 2.44 7.60 3.95
N ALA A 120 2.50 8.14 5.16
CA ALA A 120 2.64 7.37 6.38
C ALA A 120 1.26 7.09 6.96
N GLU A 121 0.88 5.81 7.08
CA GLU A 121 -0.46 5.41 7.51
C GLU A 121 -0.35 4.29 8.55
N GLN A 122 -0.77 4.54 9.79
CA GLN A 122 -0.88 3.52 10.84
C GLN A 122 0.38 2.66 11.10
N GLY A 123 1.58 3.24 10.94
CA GLY A 123 2.84 2.50 11.09
C GLY A 123 3.28 1.76 9.81
N GLU A 124 2.64 2.06 8.68
CA GLU A 124 3.03 1.62 7.37
C GLU A 124 3.43 2.81 6.51
N LEU A 125 4.28 2.54 5.53
CA LEU A 125 4.50 3.44 4.40
C LEU A 125 3.67 2.93 3.23
N VAL A 126 2.82 3.77 2.67
CA VAL A 126 2.01 3.46 1.50
C VAL A 126 2.43 4.34 0.33
N ILE A 127 2.74 3.70 -0.79
CA ILE A 127 3.01 4.38 -2.06
C ILE A 127 1.75 4.32 -2.91
N TYR A 128 1.22 5.50 -3.24
CA TYR A 128 0.10 5.66 -4.13
C TYR A 128 0.57 6.08 -5.52
N ARG A 129 -0.18 5.66 -6.53
CA ARG A 129 -0.05 6.08 -7.92
C ARG A 129 -1.30 6.84 -8.34
N GLU A 130 -1.13 7.98 -8.96
CA GLU A 130 -2.18 8.76 -9.61
C GLU A 130 -1.82 8.96 -11.08
N ASP A 131 -2.71 8.61 -12.00
CA ASP A 131 -2.56 8.95 -13.41
C ASP A 131 -3.05 10.39 -13.64
N VAL A 132 -2.17 11.26 -14.13
CA VAL A 132 -2.38 12.71 -14.26
C VAL A 132 -2.50 13.09 -15.74
N TYR A 133 -3.36 14.06 -16.03
CA TYR A 133 -3.66 14.53 -17.39
C TYR A 133 -3.72 16.06 -17.40
N GLU A 134 -3.24 16.70 -18.47
CA GLU A 134 -3.02 18.16 -18.53
C GLU A 134 -4.28 18.98 -18.26
N GLU A 135 -5.42 18.48 -18.75
CA GLU A 135 -6.70 19.18 -18.69
C GLU A 135 -7.58 18.69 -17.53
N ALA A 136 -7.09 17.74 -16.72
CA ALA A 136 -7.83 17.21 -15.58
C ALA A 136 -7.39 17.90 -14.29
N PRO A 137 -8.33 18.40 -13.46
CA PRO A 137 -7.95 18.87 -12.13
C PRO A 137 -7.34 17.72 -11.32
N GLU A 138 -6.34 18.04 -10.49
CA GLU A 138 -5.79 17.10 -9.52
C GLU A 138 -6.91 16.63 -8.59
N ASP A 139 -7.01 15.30 -8.44
CA ASP A 139 -8.03 14.68 -7.60
C ASP A 139 -7.40 13.53 -6.85
N ALA A 140 -7.07 13.79 -5.58
CA ALA A 140 -6.43 12.84 -4.69
C ALA A 140 -7.24 11.54 -4.48
N SER A 141 -8.52 11.50 -4.85
CA SER A 141 -9.33 10.28 -4.81
C SER A 141 -9.01 9.30 -5.96
N ARG A 142 -8.30 9.76 -6.98
CA ARG A 142 -7.79 8.94 -8.11
C ARG A 142 -6.51 8.20 -7.76
N ALA A 143 -5.84 8.58 -6.67
CA ALA A 143 -4.62 7.93 -6.21
C ALA A 143 -4.92 6.53 -5.68
N VAL A 144 -4.34 5.50 -6.29
CA VAL A 144 -4.50 4.09 -5.91
C VAL A 144 -3.24 3.58 -5.21
N PRO A 145 -3.34 2.83 -4.10
CA PRO A 145 -2.16 2.25 -3.46
C PRO A 145 -1.56 1.19 -4.39
N ILE A 146 -0.24 1.24 -4.58
CA ILE A 146 0.51 0.28 -5.41
C ILE A 146 1.59 -0.49 -4.61
N ARG A 147 2.06 0.08 -3.50
CA ARG A 147 2.99 -0.58 -2.56
C ARG A 147 2.71 -0.20 -1.13
N ARG A 148 2.99 -1.13 -0.21
CA ARG A 148 2.90 -0.94 1.24
C ARG A 148 4.12 -1.56 1.88
N PHE A 149 4.71 -0.88 2.86
CA PHE A 149 5.87 -1.35 3.61
C PHE A 149 5.56 -1.32 5.10
N ALA A 150 5.87 -2.40 5.80
CA ALA A 150 5.77 -2.48 7.25
C ALA A 150 6.92 -1.69 7.87
N LEU A 151 6.61 -0.66 8.66
CA LEU A 151 7.63 0.08 9.39
C LEU A 151 7.75 -0.44 10.81
N THR A 152 8.90 -0.18 11.43
CA THR A 152 9.04 -0.36 12.88
C THR A 152 8.06 0.58 13.60
N ALA A 153 7.45 0.10 14.69
CA ALA A 153 6.52 0.91 15.47
C ALA A 153 7.21 2.19 15.97
N GLY A 154 6.64 3.35 15.62
CA GLY A 154 7.21 4.66 15.96
C GLY A 154 8.34 5.12 15.05
N ALA A 155 8.57 4.46 13.91
CA ALA A 155 9.52 4.94 12.92
C ALA A 155 9.09 6.32 12.37
N GLU A 156 10.07 7.21 12.29
CA GLU A 156 9.94 8.52 11.67
C GLU A 156 10.34 8.40 10.20
N LEU A 157 9.48 8.92 9.32
CA LEU A 157 9.72 8.93 7.88
C LEU A 157 10.16 10.32 7.46
N ASP A 158 11.22 10.36 6.68
CA ASP A 158 11.76 11.58 6.09
C ASP A 158 11.92 11.41 4.58
N SER A 159 11.93 12.51 3.85
CA SER A 159 12.30 12.53 2.44
C SER A 159 13.40 13.56 2.25
N PRO A 160 14.46 13.24 1.49
CA PRO A 160 15.51 14.21 1.24
C PRO A 160 14.91 15.45 0.57
N GLU A 161 15.35 16.63 1.01
CA GLU A 161 14.96 17.88 0.38
C GLU A 161 15.30 17.83 -1.13
N PRO A 162 14.38 18.27 -2.01
CA PRO A 162 14.58 18.25 -3.45
C PRO A 162 15.66 19.22 -3.94
#